data_AF-X1ERQ5-F1
#
_entry.id   AF-X1ERQ5-F1
#
_cell.length_a   1.000
_cell.length_b   1.000
_cell.length_c   1.000
_cell.angle_alpha   90.00
_cell.angle_beta   90.00
_cell.angle_gamma   90.00
#
_symmetry.space_group_name_H-M   'P 1'
#
loop_
_entity.id
_entity.type
_entity.pdbx_description
1 polymer ?
#
loop_
_entity_poly.entity_id
_entity_poly.type
_entity_poly.pdbx_seq_one_letter_code
_entity_poly.pdbx_strand_id
1 'polypeptide(L)'
;MDNSKVSLQVMADALSMKNPRDWGTYARILRKYVLDEGVLTMEEAVRKMTSLPARFLGLQDRGIVREGFWADLVVFDPDTVKNVATYGEPCLFPKGIPYVLVNGKLAIDEGKHTGALAGKVLRYST
;
A
#
# COMPACT_ATOMS: atom_id res chain seq x y z
N MET A 1 -21.80 -24.62 -18.59
CA MET A 1 -21.79 -23.15 -18.73
C MET A 1 -20.40 -22.79 -19.22
N ASP A 2 -20.32 -22.35 -20.46
CA ASP A 2 -19.08 -22.04 -21.15
C ASP A 2 -18.54 -20.70 -20.65
N ASN A 3 -17.45 -20.73 -19.87
CA ASN A 3 -16.79 -19.53 -19.32
C ASN A 3 -15.88 -18.83 -20.36
N SER A 4 -15.88 -19.24 -21.63
CA SER A 4 -15.00 -18.67 -22.67
C SER A 4 -15.45 -17.29 -23.20
N LYS A 5 -16.56 -16.74 -22.71
CA LYS A 5 -17.10 -15.44 -23.15
C LYS A 5 -17.36 -14.47 -22.00
N VAL A 6 -16.38 -14.25 -21.12
CA VAL A 6 -16.33 -12.95 -20.43
C VAL A 6 -16.02 -11.92 -21.51
N SER A 7 -17.01 -11.10 -21.91
CA SER A 7 -16.86 -10.20 -23.06
C SER A 7 -15.77 -9.16 -22.78
N LEU A 8 -14.99 -8.82 -23.81
CA LEU A 8 -13.97 -7.75 -23.75
C LEU A 8 -14.55 -6.44 -23.21
N GLN A 9 -15.86 -6.21 -23.40
CA GLN A 9 -16.58 -5.06 -22.86
C GLN A 9 -16.62 -5.09 -21.32
N VAL A 10 -16.91 -6.22 -20.68
CA VAL A 10 -16.92 -6.33 -19.21
C VAL A 10 -15.51 -6.09 -18.63
N MET A 11 -14.47 -6.55 -19.31
CA MET A 11 -13.09 -6.28 -18.91
C MET A 11 -12.69 -4.80 -19.10
N ALA A 12 -13.14 -4.17 -20.19
CA ALA A 12 -12.94 -2.75 -20.45
C ALA A 12 -13.70 -1.87 -19.44
N ASP A 13 -14.94 -2.21 -19.11
CA ASP A 13 -15.76 -1.51 -18.12
C ASP A 13 -15.16 -1.63 -16.71
N ALA A 14 -14.66 -2.83 -16.36
CA ALA A 14 -13.97 -3.06 -15.09
C ALA A 14 -12.64 -2.30 -14.98
N LEU A 15 -11.97 -1.98 -16.08
CA LEU A 15 -10.77 -1.13 -16.10
C LEU A 15 -11.13 0.36 -16.10
N SER A 16 -12.22 0.75 -16.76
CA SER A 16 -12.77 2.11 -16.80
C SER A 16 -13.13 2.66 -15.41
N MET A 17 -13.55 1.79 -14.49
CA MET A 17 -13.87 2.17 -13.10
C MET A 17 -12.64 2.29 -12.17
N LYS A 18 -11.44 1.94 -12.62
CA LYS A 18 -10.25 1.87 -11.75
C LYS A 18 -9.48 3.17 -11.80
N ASN A 19 -9.10 3.67 -10.63
CA ASN A 19 -8.39 4.92 -10.50
C ASN A 19 -6.92 4.63 -10.12
N PRO A 20 -5.93 5.35 -10.67
CA PRO A 20 -4.52 5.18 -10.31
C PRO A 20 -4.22 5.30 -8.82
N ARG A 21 -5.09 6.00 -8.08
CA ARG A 21 -5.01 6.10 -6.62
C ARG A 21 -5.11 4.74 -5.93
N ASP A 22 -5.82 3.77 -6.49
CA ASP A 22 -6.07 2.47 -5.84
C ASP A 22 -4.78 1.65 -5.73
N TRP A 23 -3.81 1.92 -6.61
CA TRP A 23 -2.56 1.16 -6.70
C TRP A 23 -1.33 1.93 -6.22
N GLY A 24 -1.36 3.27 -6.29
CA GLY A 24 -0.15 4.06 -6.14
C GLY A 24 -0.21 5.24 -5.18
N THR A 25 -1.28 5.38 -4.38
CA THR A 25 -1.46 6.56 -3.50
C THR A 25 -0.24 6.80 -2.60
N TYR A 26 0.21 5.79 -1.87
CA TYR A 26 1.29 5.97 -0.89
C TYR A 26 2.66 6.19 -1.53
N ALA A 27 2.96 5.48 -2.63
CA ALA A 27 4.16 5.74 -3.41
C ALA A 27 4.15 7.15 -4.04
N ARG A 28 2.98 7.65 -4.45
CA ARG A 28 2.83 9.04 -4.90
C ARG A 28 3.08 10.02 -3.77
N ILE A 29 2.62 9.75 -2.55
CA ILE A 29 2.90 10.62 -1.40
C ILE A 29 4.39 10.72 -1.14
N LEU A 30 5.07 9.58 -1.04
CA LEU A 30 6.51 9.51 -0.80
C LEU A 30 7.31 10.20 -1.91
N ARG A 31 6.97 9.97 -3.18
CA ARG A 31 7.73 10.58 -4.28
C ARG A 31 7.37 12.03 -4.51
N LYS A 32 6.11 12.30 -4.82
CA LYS A 32 5.66 13.61 -5.28
C LYS A 32 5.67 14.62 -4.14
N TYR A 33 5.04 14.30 -3.01
CA TYR A 33 4.79 15.29 -1.95
C TYR A 33 5.96 15.43 -0.98
N VAL A 34 6.78 14.40 -0.80
CA VAL A 34 7.98 14.49 0.04
C VAL A 34 9.22 14.87 -0.77
N LEU A 35 9.56 14.10 -1.82
CA LEU A 35 10.84 14.27 -2.52
C LEU A 35 10.80 15.35 -3.63
N ASP A 36 9.77 15.33 -4.48
CA ASP A 36 9.72 16.23 -5.65
C ASP A 36 9.25 17.65 -5.27
N GLU A 37 8.19 17.77 -4.46
CA GLU A 37 7.58 19.07 -4.08
C GLU A 37 8.00 19.58 -2.69
N GLY A 38 8.50 18.70 -1.80
CA GLY A 38 8.94 19.10 -0.45
C GLY A 38 7.85 19.66 0.46
N VAL A 39 6.57 19.42 0.17
CA VAL A 39 5.43 19.94 0.96
C VAL A 39 5.20 19.16 2.26
N LEU A 40 5.82 17.98 2.39
CA LEU A 40 5.84 17.16 3.60
C LEU A 40 7.27 16.68 3.87
N THR A 41 7.66 16.54 5.14
CA THR A 41 8.86 15.76 5.48
C THR A 41 8.56 14.26 5.37
N MET A 42 9.60 13.43 5.27
CA MET A 42 9.46 11.97 5.23
C MET A 42 8.74 11.45 6.49
N GLU A 43 9.12 11.95 7.66
CA GLU A 43 8.57 11.56 8.95
C GLU A 43 7.09 11.92 9.07
N GLU A 44 6.70 13.12 8.62
CA GLU A 44 5.29 13.54 8.66
C GLU A 44 4.44 12.75 7.67
N ALA A 45 4.97 12.47 6.47
CA ALA A 45 4.30 11.59 5.52
C ALA A 45 4.09 10.18 6.11
N VAL A 46 5.15 9.56 6.67
CA VAL A 46 5.07 8.26 7.33
C VAL A 46 4.06 8.29 8.48
N ARG A 47 4.10 9.32 9.35
CA ARG A 47 3.14 9.49 10.45
C ARG A 47 1.70 9.55 9.97
N LYS A 48 1.41 10.33 8.92
CA LYS A 48 0.07 10.44 8.33
C LYS A 48 -0.47 9.11 7.78
N MET A 49 0.42 8.20 7.39
CA MET A 49 0.08 6.88 6.82
C MET A 49 0.12 5.74 7.86
N THR A 50 0.63 5.98 9.08
CA THR A 50 0.88 4.92 10.08
C THR A 50 0.29 5.26 11.46
N SER A 51 1.03 5.97 12.30
CA SER A 51 0.67 6.23 13.71
C SER A 51 -0.56 7.13 13.86
N LEU A 52 -0.78 8.07 12.94
CA LEU A 52 -1.96 8.93 12.97
C LEU A 52 -3.27 8.14 12.77
N PRO A 53 -3.44 7.34 11.69
CA PRO A 53 -4.64 6.51 11.55
C PRO A 53 -4.73 5.42 12.62
N ALA A 54 -3.61 4.82 13.06
CA ALA A 54 -3.63 3.85 14.15
C ALA A 54 -4.21 4.46 15.44
N ARG A 55 -3.78 5.68 15.80
CA ARG A 55 -4.32 6.44 16.93
C ARG A 55 -5.80 6.75 16.76
N PHE A 56 -6.20 7.23 15.58
CA PHE A 56 -7.59 7.58 15.28
C PHE A 56 -8.52 6.36 15.40
N LEU A 57 -8.05 5.18 14.99
CA LEU A 57 -8.79 3.91 15.06
C LEU A 57 -8.66 3.19 16.42
N GLY A 58 -7.91 3.75 17.37
CA GLY A 58 -7.70 3.15 18.69
C GLY A 58 -6.78 1.92 18.71
N LEU A 59 -5.98 1.69 17.66
CA LEU A 59 -5.03 0.58 17.58
C LEU A 59 -3.80 0.86 18.44
N GLN A 60 -3.74 0.24 19.63
CA GLN A 60 -2.70 0.51 20.63
C GLN A 60 -1.36 -0.19 20.39
N ASP A 61 -1.32 -1.16 19.47
CA ASP A 61 -0.19 -2.07 19.23
C ASP A 61 0.31 -2.04 17.77
N ARG A 62 -0.10 -1.03 16.98
CA ARG A 62 0.24 -0.88 15.55
C ARG A 62 0.59 0.56 15.16
N GLY A 63 1.16 0.71 13.97
CA GLY A 63 1.45 2.02 13.34
C GLY A 63 2.71 2.72 13.85
N ILE A 64 3.47 2.09 14.75
CA ILE A 64 4.75 2.58 15.27
C ILE A 64 5.74 1.42 15.30
N VAL A 65 6.99 1.66 14.91
CA VAL A 65 8.08 0.68 15.06
C VAL A 65 8.59 0.74 16.49
N ARG A 66 8.19 -0.24 17.31
CA ARG A 66 8.56 -0.33 18.73
C ARG A 66 8.51 -1.79 19.18
N GLU A 67 9.35 -2.15 20.14
CA GLU A 67 9.27 -3.46 20.78
C GLU A 67 7.88 -3.70 21.38
N GLY A 68 7.38 -4.94 21.26
CA GLY A 68 6.04 -5.33 21.69
C GLY A 68 4.90 -4.97 20.72
N PHE A 69 5.18 -4.26 19.61
CA PHE A 69 4.17 -3.95 18.58
C PHE A 69 4.14 -5.04 17.51
N TRP A 70 3.04 -5.10 16.75
CA TRP A 70 2.98 -5.97 15.58
C TRP A 70 4.02 -5.56 14.54
N ALA A 71 4.69 -6.55 13.96
CA ALA A 71 5.64 -6.36 12.88
C ALA A 71 4.92 -6.15 11.52
N ASP A 72 4.16 -5.05 11.44
CA ASP A 72 3.64 -4.51 10.19
C ASP A 72 4.63 -3.48 9.66
N LEU A 73 5.48 -3.90 8.74
CA LEU A 73 6.64 -3.12 8.29
C LEU A 73 6.64 -3.02 6.78
N VAL A 74 7.11 -1.87 6.29
CA VAL A 74 7.35 -1.63 4.87
C VAL A 74 8.79 -1.18 4.71
N VAL A 75 9.53 -1.84 3.85
CA VAL A 75 10.83 -1.39 3.39
C VAL A 75 10.63 -0.79 2.00
N PHE A 76 11.06 0.45 1.83
CA PHE A 76 11.03 1.13 0.54
C PHE A 76 12.35 1.85 0.31
N ASP A 77 12.70 2.00 -0.96
CA ASP A 77 13.86 2.74 -1.41
C ASP A 77 13.42 4.16 -1.81
N PRO A 78 13.89 5.21 -1.11
CA PRO A 78 13.49 6.58 -1.40
C PRO A 78 13.88 7.04 -2.81
N ASP A 79 14.94 6.49 -3.42
CA ASP A 79 15.39 6.92 -4.74
C ASP A 79 14.50 6.37 -5.85
N THR A 80 13.92 5.19 -5.64
CA THR A 80 13.15 4.46 -6.67
C THR A 80 11.65 4.41 -6.39
N VAL A 81 11.18 4.78 -5.20
CA VAL A 81 9.75 4.76 -4.86
C VAL A 81 8.95 5.65 -5.81
N LYS A 82 7.97 5.06 -6.50
CA LYS A 82 7.18 5.79 -7.50
C LYS A 82 5.86 5.09 -7.83
N ASN A 83 4.79 5.89 -7.94
CA ASN A 83 3.57 5.46 -8.61
C ASN A 83 3.75 5.48 -10.14
N VAL A 84 3.53 4.34 -10.79
CA VAL A 84 3.56 4.20 -12.26
C VAL A 84 2.17 4.02 -12.86
N ALA A 85 1.13 3.86 -12.04
CA ALA A 85 -0.25 3.79 -12.51
C ALA A 85 -0.70 5.13 -13.10
N THR A 86 -1.36 5.06 -14.25
CA THR A 86 -1.89 6.21 -14.99
C THR A 86 -3.37 6.01 -15.29
N TYR A 87 -4.09 7.05 -15.70
CA TYR A 87 -5.50 6.88 -16.06
C TYR A 87 -5.71 5.93 -17.25
N GLY A 88 -4.72 5.77 -18.13
CA GLY A 88 -4.75 4.77 -19.21
C GLY A 88 -4.41 3.36 -18.72
N GLU A 89 -3.54 3.25 -17.71
CA GLU A 89 -3.11 1.98 -17.11
C GLU A 89 -3.18 2.07 -15.58
N PRO A 90 -4.39 1.94 -14.99
CA PRO A 90 -4.59 2.24 -13.56
C PRO A 90 -4.14 1.11 -12.62
N CYS A 91 -3.90 -0.10 -13.13
CA CYS A 91 -3.62 -1.31 -12.33
C CYS A 91 -2.14 -1.70 -12.28
N LEU A 92 -1.25 -0.71 -12.17
CA LEU A 92 0.20 -0.97 -12.10
C LEU A 92 0.69 -0.84 -10.67
N PHE A 93 1.41 -1.86 -10.20
CA PHE A 93 2.04 -1.83 -8.89
C PHE A 93 3.12 -0.74 -8.81
N PRO A 94 3.25 -0.06 -7.66
CA PRO A 94 4.29 0.94 -7.46
C PRO A 94 5.67 0.28 -7.45
N LYS A 95 6.69 1.06 -7.81
CA LYS A 95 8.10 0.64 -7.74
C LYS A 95 8.74 1.07 -6.42
N GLY A 96 9.89 0.47 -6.09
CA GLY A 96 10.71 0.85 -4.94
C GLY A 96 10.21 0.36 -3.58
N ILE A 97 9.35 -0.67 -3.54
CA ILE A 97 8.84 -1.28 -2.30
C ILE A 97 9.15 -2.79 -2.32
N PRO A 98 10.40 -3.19 -2.01
CA PRO A 98 10.82 -4.59 -2.12
C PRO A 98 10.19 -5.50 -1.06
N TYR A 99 9.97 -5.01 0.17
CA TYR A 99 9.50 -5.86 1.27
C TYR A 99 8.31 -5.24 2.00
N VAL A 100 7.30 -6.06 2.25
CA VAL A 100 6.15 -5.73 3.10
C VAL A 100 5.89 -6.89 4.02
N LEU A 101 5.85 -6.62 5.31
CA LEU A 101 5.54 -7.58 6.36
C LEU A 101 4.18 -7.24 6.96
N VAL A 102 3.37 -8.27 7.17
CA VAL A 102 2.11 -8.18 7.90
C VAL A 102 2.17 -9.17 9.04
N ASN A 103 2.04 -8.70 10.28
CA ASN A 103 2.16 -9.52 11.48
C ASN A 103 3.46 -10.37 11.50
N GLY A 104 4.57 -9.81 10.99
CA GLY A 104 5.88 -10.46 10.96
C GLY A 104 6.10 -11.46 9.82
N LYS A 105 5.14 -11.64 8.91
CA LYS A 105 5.29 -12.51 7.74
C LYS A 105 5.41 -11.68 6.46
N LEU A 106 6.32 -12.06 5.57
CA LEU A 106 6.48 -11.43 4.26
C LEU A 106 5.21 -11.64 3.42
N ALA A 107 4.52 -10.54 3.14
CA ALA A 107 3.43 -10.48 2.17
C ALA A 107 3.97 -10.11 0.77
N ILE A 108 4.98 -9.24 0.74
CA ILE A 108 5.76 -8.91 -0.46
C ILE A 108 7.23 -9.22 -0.18
N ASP A 109 7.85 -9.97 -1.09
CA ASP A 109 9.25 -10.36 -1.06
C ASP A 109 9.89 -10.01 -2.41
N GLU A 110 10.92 -9.16 -2.39
CA GLU A 110 11.57 -8.59 -3.58
C GLU A 110 10.58 -8.06 -4.63
N GLY A 111 9.54 -7.36 -4.17
CA GLY A 111 8.48 -6.78 -5.02
C GLY A 111 7.47 -7.78 -5.57
N LYS A 112 7.50 -9.05 -5.15
CA LYS A 112 6.54 -10.09 -5.54
C LYS A 112 5.66 -10.47 -4.37
N HIS A 113 4.37 -10.65 -4.63
CA HIS A 113 3.44 -11.13 -3.61
C HIS A 113 3.70 -12.60 -3.29
N THR A 114 3.88 -12.93 -2.02
CA THR A 114 4.25 -14.29 -1.56
C THR A 114 3.05 -15.24 -1.49
N GLY A 115 1.83 -14.69 -1.46
CA GLY A 115 0.59 -15.44 -1.21
C GLY A 115 0.26 -15.61 0.27
N ALA A 116 1.12 -15.15 1.18
CA ALA A 116 0.87 -15.24 2.62
C ALA A 116 -0.29 -14.34 3.05
N LEU A 117 -1.35 -14.93 3.61
CA LEU A 117 -2.50 -14.21 4.17
C LEU A 117 -2.35 -14.04 5.67
N ALA A 118 -1.37 -13.24 6.09
CA ALA A 118 -1.02 -13.07 7.51
C ALA A 118 -1.92 -12.07 8.26
N GLY A 119 -2.91 -11.48 7.60
CA GLY A 119 -3.81 -10.50 8.18
C GLY A 119 -4.66 -11.05 9.34
N LYS A 120 -5.04 -10.17 10.26
CA LYS A 120 -5.95 -10.48 11.37
C LYS A 120 -7.08 -9.48 11.40
N VAL A 121 -8.28 -9.94 11.76
CA VAL A 121 -9.40 -9.04 12.03
C VAL A 121 -9.06 -8.18 13.23
N LEU A 122 -9.00 -6.87 13.03
CA LEU A 122 -8.82 -5.90 14.10
C LEU A 122 -10.15 -5.73 14.81
N ARG A 123 -10.14 -5.94 16.13
CA ARG A 123 -11.31 -5.74 16.98
C ARG A 123 -11.05 -4.52 17.85
N TYR A 124 -12.08 -3.72 18.04
CA TYR A 124 -12.03 -2.68 19.05
C TYR A 124 -12.05 -3.38 20.42
N SER A 125 -10.96 -3.24 21.18
CA SER A 125 -10.92 -3.71 22.56
C SER A 125 -11.57 -2.64 23.42
N THR A 126 -12.77 -2.94 23.91
CA THR A 126 -13.49 -2.15 24.92
C THR A 126 -12.78 -2.22 26.26
#